data_AF-A0A8E9YRY4-F1
#
_entry.id   AF-A0A8E9YRY4-F1
#
_cell.length_a   1.000
_cell.length_b   1.000
_cell.length_c   1.000
_cell.angle_alpha   90.00
_cell.angle_beta   90.00
_cell.angle_gamma   90.00
#
_symmetry.space_group_name_H-M   'P 1'
#
loop_
_entity.id
_entity.type
_entity.pdbx_description
1 polymer ?
#
loop_
_entity_poly.entity_id
_entity_poly.type
_entity_poly.pdbx_seq_one_letter_code
_entity_poly.pdbx_strand_id
1 'polypeptide(L)'
;MSKSKMIVRTKFVDRACHWTVVICFFLVALSGISFFFPTLQWLTQTFGTPQMGRILHPFFGIAIFIALMFMFVRFVHHNIPDKKDIPWLKNIVEVLKGNEHKVADVGKYNAGQKMMFWSIMSMIFVLLVTGVIIWRPYFAQYFPMQVVRYSLLIHAAAGIILMHAILIHMYMAFWVKGSIKGMIEGKVSRRWAKKHHPRWYREIEKAEAKKESEKGIQ
;
A
#
# COMPACT_ATOMS: atom_id res chain seq x y z
N MET A 1 -21.68 17.34 -25.24
CA MET A 1 -21.43 17.56 -23.80
C MET A 1 -19.93 17.54 -23.53
N SER A 2 -19.38 18.56 -22.86
CA SER A 2 -17.94 18.61 -22.53
C SER A 2 -17.63 17.54 -21.47
N LYS A 3 -16.83 16.52 -21.82
CA LYS A 3 -16.44 15.46 -20.88
C LYS A 3 -15.74 16.08 -19.66
N SER A 4 -16.08 15.62 -18.45
CA SER A 4 -15.52 16.13 -17.20
C SER A 4 -13.99 16.14 -17.20
N LYS A 5 -13.37 17.20 -16.66
CA LYS A 5 -11.89 17.32 -16.54
C LYS A 5 -11.27 16.21 -15.67
N MET A 6 -12.06 15.69 -14.72
CA MET A 6 -11.64 14.73 -13.70
C MET A 6 -12.50 13.46 -13.75
N ILE A 7 -11.89 12.32 -13.43
CA ILE A 7 -12.55 11.01 -13.29
C ILE A 7 -12.26 10.42 -11.91
N VAL A 8 -13.20 9.66 -11.36
CA VAL A 8 -13.04 9.01 -10.05
C VAL A 8 -12.06 7.85 -10.20
N ARG A 9 -10.98 7.87 -9.40
CA ARG A 9 -10.00 6.78 -9.32
C ARG A 9 -10.23 5.90 -8.11
N THR A 10 -10.60 6.49 -6.98
CA THR A 10 -10.68 5.82 -5.67
C THR A 10 -11.92 6.26 -4.90
N LYS A 11 -12.72 5.29 -4.43
CA LYS A 11 -13.94 5.54 -3.65
C LYS A 11 -13.61 6.07 -2.26
N PHE A 12 -14.54 6.77 -1.61
CA PHE A 12 -14.33 7.36 -0.28
C PHE A 12 -13.93 6.32 0.78
N VAL A 13 -14.63 5.18 0.83
CA VAL A 13 -14.33 4.11 1.82
C VAL A 13 -12.89 3.62 1.73
N ASP A 14 -12.37 3.50 0.50
CA ASP A 14 -11.00 3.07 0.25
C ASP A 14 -9.98 4.16 0.63
N ARG A 15 -10.35 5.43 0.47
CA ARG A 15 -9.53 6.58 0.90
C ARG A 15 -9.46 6.69 2.40
N ALA A 16 -10.59 6.60 3.08
CA ALA A 16 -10.65 6.62 4.54
C ALA A 16 -9.78 5.48 5.12
N CYS A 17 -9.97 4.26 4.62
CA CYS A 17 -9.18 3.11 5.05
C CYS A 17 -7.67 3.31 4.85
N HIS A 18 -7.25 3.78 3.67
CA HIS A 18 -5.84 4.04 3.38
C HIS A 18 -5.23 5.05 4.36
N TRP A 19 -5.88 6.19 4.60
CA TRP A 19 -5.33 7.21 5.50
C TRP A 19 -5.34 6.77 6.97
N THR A 20 -6.31 5.95 7.39
CA THR A 20 -6.26 5.26 8.69
C THR A 20 -5.03 4.35 8.78
N VAL A 21 -4.78 3.52 7.76
CA VAL A 21 -3.59 2.66 7.70
C VAL A 21 -2.31 3.49 7.78
N VAL A 22 -2.21 4.61 7.05
CA VAL A 22 -1.03 5.48 7.06
C VAL A 22 -0.75 6.03 8.46
N ILE A 23 -1.77 6.52 9.16
CA ILE A 23 -1.61 7.07 10.52
C ILE A 23 -1.16 5.97 11.49
N CYS A 24 -1.81 4.81 11.47
CA CYS A 24 -1.41 3.69 12.31
C CYS A 24 0.01 3.20 11.97
N PHE A 25 0.34 3.10 10.68
CA PHE A 25 1.65 2.66 10.22
C PHE A 25 2.76 3.59 10.71
N PHE A 26 2.55 4.91 10.67
CA PHE A 26 3.53 5.87 11.19
C PHE A 26 3.87 5.58 12.66
N LEU A 27 2.85 5.38 13.51
CA LEU A 27 3.05 5.07 14.93
C LEU A 27 3.72 3.71 15.15
N VAL A 28 3.29 2.67 14.42
CA VAL A 28 3.85 1.32 14.53
C VAL A 28 5.28 1.26 14.03
N ALA A 29 5.58 1.88 12.88
CA ALA A 29 6.92 1.90 12.31
C ALA A 29 7.91 2.64 13.21
N LEU A 30 7.56 3.83 13.71
CA LEU A 30 8.45 4.61 14.59
C LEU A 30 8.69 3.92 15.93
N SER A 31 7.65 3.37 16.55
CA SER A 31 7.82 2.60 17.79
C SER A 31 8.65 1.33 17.56
N GLY A 32 8.43 0.62 16.44
CA GLY A 32 9.24 -0.54 16.07
C GLY A 32 10.72 -0.20 15.86
N ILE A 33 11.00 0.91 15.18
CA ILE A 33 12.37 1.43 15.02
C ILE A 33 12.99 1.81 16.34
N SER A 34 12.24 2.36 17.29
CA SER A 34 12.78 2.70 18.60
C SER A 34 13.32 1.47 19.35
N PHE A 35 12.73 0.29 19.15
CA PHE A 35 13.22 -0.97 19.70
C PHE A 35 14.42 -1.52 18.91
N PHE A 36 14.42 -1.34 17.58
CA PHE A 36 15.48 -1.85 16.70
C PHE A 36 16.78 -1.03 16.77
N PHE A 37 16.68 0.30 16.85
CA PHE A 37 17.78 1.24 16.99
C PHE A 37 17.63 2.05 18.28
N PRO A 38 18.01 1.50 19.45
CA PRO A 38 17.81 2.16 20.73
C PRO A 38 18.53 3.52 20.86
N THR A 39 19.58 3.78 20.08
CA THR A 39 20.27 5.08 20.04
C THR A 39 19.34 6.23 19.63
N LEU A 40 18.27 5.93 18.88
CA LEU A 40 17.27 6.91 18.47
C LEU A 40 16.25 7.19 19.60
N GLN A 41 16.74 7.65 20.75
CA GLN A 41 15.97 7.77 22.00
C GLN A 41 14.68 8.58 21.86
N TRP A 42 14.66 9.61 21.01
CA TRP A 42 13.45 10.40 20.73
C TRP A 42 12.27 9.54 20.25
N LEU A 43 12.53 8.48 19.47
CA LEU A 43 11.47 7.61 18.95
C LEU A 43 10.81 6.76 20.04
N THR A 44 11.43 6.59 21.20
CA THR A 44 10.83 5.86 22.32
C THR A 44 9.59 6.58 22.89
N GLN A 45 9.42 7.86 22.55
CA GLN A 45 8.28 8.69 22.93
C GLN A 45 7.15 8.69 21.87
N THR A 46 7.23 7.83 20.82
CA THR A 46 6.19 7.75 19.77
C THR A 46 4.77 7.58 20.33
N PHE A 47 4.63 6.84 21.43
CA PHE A 47 3.36 6.64 22.14
C PHE A 47 3.36 7.33 23.51
N GLY A 48 4.04 8.46 23.63
CA GLY A 48 4.22 9.21 24.88
C GLY A 48 5.38 8.68 25.72
N THR A 49 5.31 7.41 26.17
CA THR A 49 6.37 6.78 26.96
C THR A 49 6.84 5.45 26.37
N PRO A 50 8.07 5.00 26.65
CA PRO A 50 8.56 3.70 26.17
C PRO A 50 7.68 2.52 26.63
N GLN A 51 7.15 2.60 27.86
CA GLN A 51 6.26 1.60 28.43
C GLN A 51 4.97 1.51 27.63
N MET A 52 4.39 2.65 27.28
CA MET A 52 3.17 2.71 26.47
C MET A 52 3.44 2.25 25.03
N GLY A 53 4.61 2.59 24.46
CA GLY A 53 5.01 2.12 23.13
C GLY A 53 5.07 0.60 23.03
N ARG A 54 5.67 -0.06 24.03
CA ARG A 54 5.70 -1.53 24.10
C ARG A 54 4.30 -2.14 24.21
N ILE A 55 3.37 -1.49 24.89
CA ILE A 55 1.98 -1.96 25.04
C ILE A 55 1.21 -1.78 23.72
N LEU A 56 1.22 -0.57 23.14
CA LEU A 56 0.34 -0.17 22.04
C LEU A 56 0.80 -0.64 20.67
N HIS A 57 2.11 -0.80 20.44
CA HIS A 57 2.67 -1.24 19.16
C HIS A 57 1.93 -2.45 18.54
N PRO A 58 1.76 -3.58 19.25
CA PRO A 58 1.09 -4.73 18.67
C PRO A 58 -0.41 -4.52 18.43
N PHE A 59 -1.11 -3.72 19.25
CA PHE A 59 -2.54 -3.41 19.01
C PHE A 59 -2.75 -2.60 17.74
N PHE A 60 -1.92 -1.58 17.52
CA PHE A 60 -1.95 -0.82 16.26
C PHE A 60 -1.49 -1.68 15.07
N GLY A 61 -0.56 -2.63 15.30
CA GLY A 61 -0.19 -3.64 14.30
C GLY A 61 -1.38 -4.49 13.85
N ILE A 62 -2.20 -4.97 14.78
CA ILE A 62 -3.45 -5.69 14.47
C ILE A 62 -4.43 -4.80 13.71
N ALA A 63 -4.61 -3.55 14.12
CA ALA A 63 -5.50 -2.60 13.42
C ALA A 63 -5.07 -2.39 11.96
N ILE A 64 -3.77 -2.26 11.70
CA ILE A 64 -3.22 -2.17 10.34
C ILE A 64 -3.53 -3.45 9.56
N PHE A 65 -3.31 -4.64 10.14
CA PHE A 65 -3.58 -5.90 9.46
C PHE A 65 -5.06 -6.01 9.05
N ILE A 66 -5.99 -5.72 9.96
CA ILE A 66 -7.44 -5.78 9.68
C ILE A 66 -7.81 -4.81 8.54
N ALA A 67 -7.34 -3.57 8.61
CA ALA A 67 -7.60 -2.57 7.58
C ALA A 67 -6.97 -2.96 6.22
N LEU A 68 -5.77 -3.56 6.23
CA LEU A 68 -5.13 -4.07 5.02
C LEU A 68 -5.85 -5.29 4.45
N MET A 69 -6.49 -6.14 5.25
CA MET A 69 -7.33 -7.23 4.74
C MET A 69 -8.59 -6.69 4.06
N PHE A 70 -9.19 -5.63 4.59
CA PHE A 70 -10.26 -4.90 3.91
C PHE A 70 -9.78 -4.33 2.56
N MET A 71 -8.57 -3.77 2.50
CA MET A 71 -7.99 -3.32 1.23
C MET A 71 -7.69 -4.51 0.31
N PHE A 72 -7.17 -5.63 0.83
CA PHE A 72 -6.81 -6.80 0.05
C PHE A 72 -8.00 -7.29 -0.78
N VAL A 73 -9.15 -7.56 -0.15
CA VAL A 73 -10.33 -8.10 -0.85
C VAL A 73 -10.87 -7.14 -1.91
N ARG A 74 -10.64 -5.83 -1.76
CA ARG A 74 -11.11 -4.79 -2.69
C ARG A 74 -10.14 -4.48 -3.82
N PHE A 75 -8.85 -4.70 -3.61
CA PHE A 75 -7.80 -4.33 -4.57
C PHE A 75 -7.12 -5.54 -5.22
N VAL A 76 -7.22 -6.75 -4.68
CA VAL A 76 -6.49 -7.93 -5.17
C VAL A 76 -6.75 -8.22 -6.64
N HIS A 77 -8.00 -8.15 -7.10
CA HIS A 77 -8.37 -8.42 -8.51
C HIS A 77 -7.76 -7.41 -9.50
N HIS A 78 -7.43 -6.20 -9.04
CA HIS A 78 -6.72 -5.20 -9.84
C HIS A 78 -5.19 -5.38 -9.81
N ASN A 79 -4.68 -6.24 -8.93
CA ASN A 79 -3.26 -6.45 -8.68
C ASN A 79 -2.76 -7.85 -9.08
N ILE A 80 -3.56 -8.59 -9.83
CA ILE A 80 -3.15 -9.89 -10.40
C ILE A 80 -2.09 -9.62 -11.49
N PRO A 81 -0.90 -10.23 -11.40
CA PRO A 81 0.08 -10.17 -12.48
C PRO A 81 -0.47 -10.78 -13.76
N ASP A 82 -0.29 -10.09 -14.89
CA ASP A 82 -0.67 -10.60 -16.21
C ASP A 82 0.50 -10.50 -17.20
N LYS A 83 0.39 -11.16 -18.37
CA LYS A 83 1.45 -11.11 -19.39
C LYS A 83 1.73 -9.69 -19.90
N LYS A 84 0.83 -8.73 -19.68
CA LYS A 84 0.99 -7.32 -20.08
C LYS A 84 1.83 -6.52 -19.08
N ASP A 85 2.20 -7.09 -17.94
CA ASP A 85 3.17 -6.53 -17.01
C ASP A 85 4.63 -6.74 -17.47
N ILE A 86 4.89 -7.72 -18.35
CA ILE A 86 6.24 -8.07 -18.83
C ILE A 86 6.97 -6.88 -19.48
N PRO A 87 6.34 -6.09 -20.39
CA PRO A 87 6.99 -4.90 -20.96
C PRO A 87 7.43 -3.88 -19.90
N TRP A 88 6.66 -3.73 -18.82
CA TRP A 88 7.03 -2.83 -17.71
C TRP A 88 8.28 -3.34 -16.99
N LEU A 89 8.31 -4.65 -16.68
CA LEU A 89 9.44 -5.29 -15.98
C LEU A 89 10.74 -5.29 -16.81
N LYS A 90 10.65 -5.45 -18.13
CA LYS A 90 11.83 -5.41 -19.01
C LYS A 90 12.41 -4.00 -19.19
N ASN A 91 11.62 -2.95 -18.96
CA ASN A 91 11.99 -1.56 -19.25
C ASN A 91 11.97 -0.67 -18.00
N ILE A 92 12.30 -1.22 -16.82
CA ILE A 92 12.26 -0.49 -15.54
C ILE A 92 13.09 0.80 -15.59
N VAL A 93 14.26 0.78 -16.24
CA VAL A 93 15.11 1.98 -16.35
C VAL A 93 14.40 3.11 -17.09
N GLU A 94 13.70 2.81 -18.20
CA GLU A 94 12.91 3.81 -18.92
C GLU A 94 11.68 4.28 -18.12
N VAL A 95 11.05 3.37 -17.37
CA VAL A 95 9.97 3.73 -16.44
C VAL A 95 10.47 4.72 -15.39
N LEU A 96 11.62 4.47 -14.76
CA LEU A 96 12.22 5.35 -13.74
C LEU A 96 12.67 6.71 -14.29
N LYS A 97 13.00 6.79 -15.60
CA LYS A 97 13.23 8.06 -16.30
C LYS A 97 11.93 8.84 -16.61
N GLY A 98 10.76 8.28 -16.30
CA GLY A 98 9.45 8.90 -16.57
C GLY A 98 8.87 8.59 -17.96
N ASN A 99 9.47 7.65 -18.69
CA ASN A 99 9.06 7.26 -20.04
C ASN A 99 8.12 6.03 -20.05
N GLU A 100 7.47 5.68 -18.94
CA GLU A 100 6.64 4.47 -18.81
C GLU A 100 5.58 4.32 -19.92
N HIS A 101 4.97 5.45 -20.32
CA HIS A 101 3.94 5.54 -21.35
C HIS A 101 4.41 5.14 -22.75
N LYS A 102 5.73 5.10 -23.00
CA LYS A 102 6.32 4.67 -24.27
C LYS A 102 6.60 3.15 -24.30
N VAL A 103 6.73 2.52 -23.14
CA VAL A 103 7.30 1.17 -23.02
C VAL A 103 6.34 0.13 -22.43
N ALA A 104 5.21 0.55 -21.87
CA ALA A 104 4.27 -0.37 -21.23
C ALA A 104 2.79 0.03 -21.40
N ASP A 105 1.91 -0.97 -21.55
CA ASP A 105 0.45 -0.77 -21.58
C ASP A 105 -0.15 -0.88 -20.18
N VAL A 106 -0.03 0.19 -19.40
CA VAL A 106 -0.42 0.19 -17.98
C VAL A 106 -1.94 0.18 -17.78
N GLY A 107 -2.42 -0.83 -17.03
CA GLY A 107 -3.80 -1.00 -16.56
C GLY A 107 -4.16 -0.15 -15.33
N LYS A 108 -5.07 -0.64 -14.48
CA LYS A 108 -5.54 0.09 -13.28
C LYS A 108 -4.38 0.46 -12.36
N TYR A 109 -3.48 -0.49 -12.13
CA TYR A 109 -2.20 -0.34 -11.44
C TYR A 109 -1.10 -0.94 -12.34
N ASN A 110 0.08 -0.32 -12.33
CA ASN A 110 1.24 -0.81 -13.09
C ASN A 110 1.93 -1.98 -12.37
N ALA A 111 2.82 -2.69 -13.05
CA ALA A 111 3.52 -3.85 -12.49
C ALA A 111 4.28 -3.53 -11.20
N GLY A 112 4.91 -2.35 -11.10
CA GLY A 112 5.56 -1.89 -9.85
C GLY A 112 4.59 -1.76 -8.67
N GLN A 113 3.41 -1.20 -8.91
CA GLN A 113 2.35 -1.11 -7.90
C GLN A 113 1.82 -2.48 -7.49
N LYS A 114 1.69 -3.42 -8.43
CA LYS A 114 1.29 -4.80 -8.13
C LYS A 114 2.35 -5.51 -7.28
N MET A 115 3.63 -5.40 -7.63
CA MET A 115 4.73 -5.94 -6.82
C MET A 115 4.70 -5.34 -5.41
N MET A 116 4.54 -4.01 -5.30
CA MET A 116 4.42 -3.33 -4.01
C MET A 116 3.21 -3.83 -3.20
N PHE A 117 2.05 -4.02 -3.84
CA PHE A 117 0.87 -4.58 -3.20
C PHE A 117 1.16 -5.96 -2.57
N TRP A 118 1.74 -6.88 -3.35
CA TRP A 118 2.05 -8.23 -2.85
C TRP A 118 3.17 -8.21 -1.80
N SER A 119 4.16 -7.33 -1.91
CA SER A 119 5.18 -7.13 -0.86
C SER A 119 4.55 -6.64 0.44
N ILE A 120 3.69 -5.63 0.40
CA ILE A 120 2.99 -5.13 1.60
C ILE A 120 2.12 -6.22 2.23
N MET A 121 1.33 -6.93 1.42
CA MET A 121 0.38 -7.94 1.89
C MET A 121 1.07 -9.18 2.47
N SER A 122 2.18 -9.62 1.86
CA SER A 122 2.97 -10.72 2.41
C SER A 122 3.70 -10.33 3.68
N MET A 123 4.31 -9.14 3.73
CA MET A 123 5.04 -8.69 4.92
C MET A 123 4.11 -8.43 6.10
N ILE A 124 2.92 -7.85 5.90
CA ILE A 124 1.98 -7.68 7.02
C ILE A 124 1.48 -9.01 7.57
N PHE A 125 1.33 -10.03 6.74
CA PHE A 125 0.97 -11.37 7.20
C PHE A 125 2.11 -12.01 8.01
N VAL A 126 3.36 -11.92 7.53
CA VAL A 126 4.54 -12.38 8.29
C VAL A 126 4.65 -11.64 9.63
N LEU A 127 4.47 -10.32 9.63
CA LEU A 127 4.48 -9.49 10.83
C LEU A 127 3.36 -9.86 11.80
N LEU A 128 2.15 -10.16 11.31
CA LEU A 128 1.06 -10.63 12.17
C LEU A 128 1.44 -11.93 12.88
N VAL A 129 1.84 -12.95 12.12
CA VAL A 129 2.13 -14.28 12.66
C VAL A 129 3.26 -14.21 13.67
N THR A 130 4.38 -13.61 13.29
CA THR A 130 5.54 -13.48 14.18
C THR A 130 5.26 -12.53 15.34
N GLY A 131 4.48 -11.47 15.12
CA GLY A 131 4.08 -10.49 16.13
C GLY A 131 3.26 -11.14 17.24
N VAL A 132 2.27 -11.96 16.88
CA VAL A 132 1.50 -12.75 17.85
C VAL A 132 2.40 -13.71 18.63
N ILE A 133 3.31 -14.42 17.95
CA ILE A 133 4.24 -15.35 18.61
C ILE A 133 5.12 -14.65 19.66
N ILE A 134 5.56 -13.42 19.41
CA ILE A 134 6.43 -12.69 20.34
C ILE A 134 5.66 -11.81 21.35
N TRP A 135 4.33 -11.80 21.27
CA TRP A 135 3.51 -10.88 22.08
C TRP A 135 3.32 -11.37 23.52
N ARG A 136 3.98 -10.67 24.44
CA ARG A 136 3.79 -10.82 25.90
C ARG A 136 2.81 -9.77 26.44
N PRO A 137 2.00 -10.09 27.46
CA PRO A 137 1.93 -11.37 28.18
C PRO A 137 0.99 -12.41 27.54
N TYR A 138 0.29 -12.06 26.46
CA TYR A 138 -0.89 -12.82 26.02
C TYR A 138 -0.60 -14.15 25.33
N PHE A 139 0.38 -14.20 24.41
CA PHE A 139 0.49 -15.30 23.46
C PHE A 139 1.85 -16.00 23.48
N ALA A 140 2.94 -15.27 23.71
CA ALA A 140 4.29 -15.81 23.60
C ALA A 140 4.58 -17.02 24.50
N GLN A 141 3.85 -17.16 25.60
CA GLN A 141 3.98 -18.29 26.53
C GLN A 141 3.51 -19.64 25.96
N TYR A 142 2.70 -19.63 24.91
CA TYR A 142 2.19 -20.86 24.28
C TYR A 142 3.16 -21.43 23.22
N PHE A 143 4.24 -20.72 22.91
CA PHE A 143 5.18 -21.12 21.86
C PHE A 143 6.51 -21.58 22.47
N PRO A 144 7.16 -22.63 21.90
CA PRO A 144 8.49 -23.02 22.31
C PRO A 144 9.48 -21.86 22.17
N MET A 145 10.43 -21.74 23.10
CA MET A 145 11.40 -20.63 23.13
C MET A 145 12.16 -20.47 21.81
N GLN A 146 12.48 -21.57 21.12
CA GLN A 146 13.16 -21.52 19.84
C GLN A 146 12.30 -20.87 18.74
N VAL A 147 10.98 -21.12 18.74
CA VAL A 147 10.03 -20.49 17.81
C VAL A 147 9.91 -18.99 18.10
N VAL A 148 9.89 -18.60 19.38
CA VAL A 148 9.88 -17.18 19.79
C VAL A 148 11.15 -16.47 19.29
N ARG A 149 12.33 -17.09 19.42
CA ARG A 149 13.60 -16.51 18.95
C ARG A 149 13.64 -16.30 17.44
N TYR A 150 13.22 -17.29 16.65
CA TYR A 150 13.12 -17.10 15.19
C TYR A 150 12.07 -16.05 14.83
N SER A 151 10.95 -16.01 15.55
CA SER A 151 9.91 -15.02 15.31
C SER A 151 10.41 -13.60 15.60
N LEU A 152 11.22 -13.39 16.63
CA LEU A 152 11.87 -12.08 16.87
C LEU A 152 12.73 -11.65 15.68
N LEU A 153 13.61 -12.53 15.19
CA LEU A 153 14.48 -12.26 14.05
C LEU A 153 13.67 -11.95 12.77
N ILE A 154 12.68 -12.78 12.46
CA ILE A 154 11.84 -12.65 11.26
C ILE A 154 10.97 -11.39 11.36
N HIS A 155 10.40 -11.09 12.52
CA HIS A 155 9.57 -9.90 12.73
C HIS A 155 10.38 -8.62 12.50
N ALA A 156 11.60 -8.57 13.06
CA ALA A 156 12.51 -7.45 12.87
C ALA A 156 12.88 -7.27 11.39
N ALA A 157 13.27 -8.36 10.70
CA ALA A 157 13.60 -8.32 9.28
C ALA A 157 12.41 -7.89 8.41
N ALA A 158 11.23 -8.49 8.60
CA ALA A 158 10.01 -8.16 7.87
C ALA A 158 9.57 -6.71 8.10
N GLY A 159 9.72 -6.20 9.33
CA GLY A 159 9.41 -4.81 9.68
C GLY A 159 10.27 -3.82 8.91
N ILE A 160 11.59 -4.07 8.86
CA ILE A 160 12.53 -3.25 8.09
C ILE A 160 12.24 -3.33 6.58
N ILE A 161 11.95 -4.51 6.04
CA ILE A 161 11.59 -4.67 4.62
C ILE A 161 10.31 -3.90 4.29
N LEU A 162 9.26 -4.03 5.11
CA LEU A 162 8.00 -3.31 4.91
C LEU A 162 8.21 -1.79 4.98
N MET A 163 9.04 -1.30 5.91
CA MET A 163 9.38 0.11 5.97
C MET A 163 10.04 0.62 4.69
N HIS A 164 11.03 -0.09 4.15
CA HIS A 164 11.66 0.29 2.88
C HIS A 164 10.64 0.29 1.74
N ALA A 165 9.76 -0.71 1.72
CA ALA A 165 8.67 -0.78 0.75
C ALA A 165 7.75 0.46 0.83
N ILE A 166 7.37 0.90 2.04
CA ILE A 166 6.54 2.08 2.24
C ILE A 166 7.29 3.38 1.88
N LEU A 167 8.59 3.51 2.17
CA LEU A 167 9.38 4.66 1.74
C LEU A 167 9.40 4.79 0.21
N ILE A 168 9.61 3.68 -0.49
CA ILE A 168 9.53 3.63 -1.97
C ILE A 168 8.11 3.98 -2.43
N HIS A 169 7.08 3.41 -1.80
CA HIS A 169 5.68 3.69 -2.14
C HIS A 169 5.34 5.19 -2.01
N MET A 170 5.73 5.81 -0.89
CA MET A 170 5.54 7.24 -0.63
C MET A 170 6.30 8.10 -1.65
N TYR A 171 7.55 7.74 -1.92
CA TYR A 171 8.37 8.43 -2.93
C TYR A 171 7.70 8.39 -4.30
N MET A 172 7.24 7.22 -4.75
CA MET A 172 6.57 7.08 -6.05
C MET A 172 5.24 7.84 -6.10
N ALA A 173 4.47 7.87 -5.02
CA ALA A 173 3.25 8.68 -4.92
C ALA A 173 3.54 10.19 -5.02
N PHE A 174 4.66 10.64 -4.45
CA PHE A 174 5.12 12.02 -4.56
C PHE A 174 5.71 12.36 -5.94
N TRP A 175 6.43 11.41 -6.55
CA TRP A 175 7.09 11.57 -7.85
C TRP A 175 6.07 11.65 -9.00
N VAL A 176 5.10 10.73 -9.03
CA VAL A 176 4.00 10.73 -10.02
C VAL A 176 2.95 11.77 -9.64
N LYS A 177 3.17 13.03 -10.05
CA LYS A 177 2.35 14.19 -9.66
C LYS A 177 0.86 13.99 -9.94
N GLY A 178 0.04 14.36 -8.95
CA GLY A 178 -1.42 14.18 -8.96
C GLY A 178 -1.90 12.90 -8.27
N SER A 179 -1.02 11.94 -7.98
CA SER A 179 -1.39 10.69 -7.30
C SER A 179 -1.90 10.90 -5.88
N ILE A 180 -1.21 11.74 -5.09
CA ILE A 180 -1.63 12.08 -3.71
C ILE A 180 -3.02 12.72 -3.70
N LYS A 181 -3.30 13.69 -4.59
CA LYS A 181 -4.65 14.28 -4.73
C LYS A 181 -5.69 13.22 -5.11
N GLY A 182 -5.34 12.28 -5.98
CA GLY A 182 -6.18 11.13 -6.30
C GLY A 182 -6.53 10.27 -5.08
N MET A 183 -5.64 10.18 -4.09
CA MET A 183 -5.86 9.42 -2.85
C MET A 183 -6.53 10.23 -1.74
N ILE A 184 -6.39 11.56 -1.74
CA ILE A 184 -7.08 12.44 -0.79
C ILE A 184 -8.51 12.73 -1.27
N GLU A 185 -8.68 13.20 -2.51
CA GLU A 185 -9.96 13.67 -3.06
C GLU A 185 -10.72 12.58 -3.83
N GLY A 186 -10.02 11.54 -4.30
CA GLY A 186 -10.61 10.40 -5.03
C GLY A 186 -10.67 10.58 -6.54
N LYS A 187 -10.28 11.74 -7.07
CA LYS A 187 -10.37 12.07 -8.50
C LYS A 187 -8.99 12.35 -9.11
N VAL A 188 -8.83 11.97 -10.37
CA VAL A 188 -7.62 12.25 -11.18
C VAL A 188 -8.02 12.91 -12.49
N SER A 189 -7.13 13.73 -13.06
CA SER A 189 -7.37 14.32 -14.37
C SER A 189 -7.36 13.26 -15.47
N ARG A 190 -8.17 13.44 -16.52
CA ARG A 190 -8.14 12.53 -17.68
C ARG A 190 -6.75 12.46 -18.34
N ARG A 191 -6.00 13.56 -18.33
CA ARG A 191 -4.61 13.60 -18.83
C ARG A 191 -3.67 12.72 -18.00
N TRP A 192 -3.80 12.75 -16.67
CA TRP A 192 -3.05 11.88 -15.78
C TRP A 192 -3.37 10.41 -16.06
N ALA A 193 -4.65 10.08 -16.23
CA ALA A 193 -5.08 8.72 -16.56
C ALA A 193 -4.53 8.25 -17.91
N LYS A 194 -4.56 9.10 -18.95
CA LYS A 194 -3.97 8.81 -20.27
C LYS A 194 -2.46 8.54 -20.19
N LYS A 195 -1.70 9.35 -19.43
CA LYS A 195 -0.25 9.23 -19.34
C LYS A 195 0.19 8.02 -18.50
N HIS A 196 -0.38 7.84 -17.32
CA HIS A 196 0.11 6.87 -16.35
C HIS A 196 -0.66 5.54 -16.37
N HIS A 197 -1.88 5.53 -16.90
CA HIS A 197 -2.77 4.36 -16.88
C HIS A 197 -3.62 4.26 -18.17
N PRO A 198 -3.00 4.23 -19.36
CA PRO A 198 -3.68 4.34 -20.64
C PRO A 198 -4.74 3.26 -20.85
N ARG A 199 -4.48 2.00 -20.49
CA ARG A 199 -5.45 0.92 -20.65
C ARG A 199 -6.66 1.12 -19.74
N TRP A 200 -6.44 1.47 -18.49
CA TRP A 200 -7.53 1.76 -17.55
C TRP A 200 -8.38 2.96 -17.99
N TYR A 201 -7.76 4.00 -18.53
CA TYR A 201 -8.49 5.15 -19.05
C TYR A 201 -9.40 4.75 -20.22
N ARG A 202 -8.91 3.94 -21.16
CA ARG A 202 -9.71 3.42 -22.28
C ARG A 202 -10.88 2.55 -21.80
N GLU A 203 -10.67 1.73 -20.77
CA GLU A 203 -11.73 0.92 -20.17
C GLU A 203 -12.85 1.79 -19.55
N ILE A 204 -12.49 2.86 -18.83
CA ILE A 204 -13.46 3.83 -18.30
C ILE A 204 -14.21 4.54 -19.43
N GLU A 205 -13.49 5.03 -20.44
CA GLU A 205 -14.10 5.77 -21.54
C GLU A 205 -15.10 4.91 -22.33
N LYS A 206 -14.77 3.64 -22.56
CA LYS A 206 -15.70 2.67 -23.16
C LYS A 206 -16.91 2.40 -22.28
N ALA A 207 -16.72 2.26 -20.97
CA ALA A 207 -17.82 2.03 -20.03
C ALA A 207 -18.75 3.26 -19.89
N GLU A 208 -18.20 4.48 -19.90
CA GLU A 208 -18.97 5.73 -19.93
C GLU A 208 -19.80 5.82 -21.22
N ALA A 209 -19.17 5.63 -22.38
CA ALA A 209 -19.86 5.68 -23.68
C ALA A 209 -20.97 4.63 -23.79
N LYS A 210 -20.71 3.39 -23.33
CA LYS A 210 -21.72 2.32 -23.34
C LYS A 210 -22.95 2.67 -22.48
N LYS A 211 -22.74 3.26 -21.30
CA LYS A 211 -23.84 3.70 -20.43
C LYS A 211 -24.63 4.87 -21.01
N GLU A 212 -23.97 5.79 -21.70
CA GLU A 212 -24.62 6.89 -22.40
C GLU A 212 -25.46 6.38 -23.58
N SER A 213 -24.94 5.43 -24.37
CA SER A 213 -25.71 4.81 -25.46
C SER A 213 -26.90 4.01 -24.96
N GLU A 214 -26.78 3.26 -23.86
CA GLU A 214 -27.90 2.50 -23.28
C GLU A 214 -29.01 3.41 -22.76
N LYS A 215 -28.67 4.60 -22.23
CA LYS A 215 -29.63 5.59 -21.75
C LYS A 215 -30.31 6.39 -22.86
N GLY A 216 -29.67 6.55 -24.02
CA GLY A 216 -30.25 7.25 -25.17
C GLY A 216 -31.15 6.38 -26.06
N ILE A 217 -31.23 5.08 -25.77
CA ILE A 217 -32.12 4.11 -26.44
C ILE A 217 -33.42 3.89 -25.63
N GLN A 218 -33.47 4.31 -24.37
CA GLN A 218 -34.70 4.40 -23.55
C GLN A 218 -35.32 5.79 -23.66
#